data_AF-A0A8K1GIY9-F1
#
_entry.id   AF-A0A8K1GIY9-F1
#
_cell.length_a   1.000
_cell.length_b   1.000
_cell.length_c   1.000
_cell.angle_alpha   90.00
_cell.angle_beta   90.00
_cell.angle_gamma   90.00
#
_symmetry.space_group_name_H-M   'P 1'
#
loop_
_entity.id
_entity.type
_entity.pdbx_description
1 polymer ?
#
loop_
_entity_poly.entity_id
_entity_poly.type
_entity_poly.pdbx_seq_one_letter_code
_entity_poly.pdbx_strand_id
1 'polypeptide(L)'
;MRGGRGPRGNSAGIGTGGVLGVGNMNDWQRKSPLDWETYVNKLVKVVAVEKHEYEGWVLTVDPVSATIVLATFPENEKGSLSFIMGHAVQEVEILREGDSDMQERLARILEPQESHAYSPEELEERRKALKSWLETNHIPVSEQGEQGRTLNVAGVLSIEPPYGPEQCSSANEIILARVQGLLHGYLQQHPPC
;
A
#
# COMPACT_ATOMS: atom_id res chain seq x y z
N MET A 1 51.87 -33.67 -57.20
CA MET A 1 52.15 -34.29 -55.89
C MET A 1 50.83 -34.77 -55.29
N ARG A 2 50.77 -36.03 -54.86
CA ARG A 2 49.58 -36.71 -54.31
C ARG A 2 49.44 -36.42 -52.80
N GLY A 3 48.20 -36.44 -52.32
CA GLY A 3 47.81 -36.70 -50.92
C GLY A 3 46.86 -35.63 -50.38
N GLY A 4 45.70 -35.92 -49.79
CA GLY A 4 45.02 -37.18 -49.48
C GLY A 4 43.81 -36.93 -48.55
N ARG A 5 42.87 -37.89 -48.55
CA ARG A 5 41.86 -38.26 -47.53
C ARG A 5 40.77 -37.25 -47.13
N GLY A 6 39.51 -37.64 -47.40
CA GLY A 6 38.32 -37.19 -46.64
C GLY A 6 38.09 -38.01 -45.36
N PRO A 7 36.84 -38.17 -44.91
CA PRO A 7 36.04 -37.21 -44.15
C PRO A 7 35.69 -37.73 -42.73
N ARG A 8 35.33 -36.86 -41.77
CA ARG A 8 34.65 -37.11 -40.45
C ARG A 8 34.72 -35.81 -39.63
N GLY A 9 33.72 -35.34 -38.89
CA GLY A 9 32.41 -35.89 -38.56
C GLY A 9 31.51 -34.76 -38.00
N ASN A 10 30.20 -34.98 -38.09
CA ASN A 10 29.19 -34.20 -37.39
C ASN A 10 29.38 -34.39 -35.87
N SER A 11 29.77 -33.34 -35.17
CA SER A 11 29.57 -33.24 -33.72
C SER A 11 28.30 -32.44 -33.47
N ALA A 12 27.21 -33.16 -33.22
CA ALA A 12 25.99 -32.61 -32.64
C ALA A 12 26.35 -31.93 -31.32
N GLY A 13 26.22 -30.60 -31.27
CA GLY A 13 26.26 -29.84 -30.04
C GLY A 13 25.04 -30.23 -29.22
N ILE A 14 25.29 -30.98 -28.14
CA ILE A 14 24.33 -31.29 -27.10
C ILE A 14 23.78 -29.96 -26.60
N GLY A 15 22.48 -29.74 -26.85
CA GLY A 15 21.73 -28.67 -26.22
C GLY A 15 21.78 -28.87 -24.72
N THR A 16 22.64 -28.10 -24.04
CA THR A 16 22.53 -27.90 -22.61
C THR A 16 21.22 -27.18 -22.40
N GLY A 17 20.22 -27.94 -21.93
CA GLY A 17 18.95 -27.38 -21.48
C GLY A 17 19.25 -26.22 -20.56
N GLY A 18 18.79 -25.03 -20.97
CA GLY A 18 18.83 -23.85 -20.13
C GLY A 18 18.12 -24.18 -18.84
N VAL A 19 18.89 -24.25 -17.76
CA VAL A 19 18.35 -24.13 -16.42
C VAL A 19 17.56 -22.84 -16.43
N LEU A 20 16.24 -22.94 -16.22
CA LEU A 20 15.36 -21.80 -16.06
C LEU A 20 15.99 -20.90 -15.00
N GLY A 21 16.55 -19.78 -15.45
CA GLY A 21 17.27 -18.86 -14.58
C GLY A 21 16.32 -18.39 -13.50
N VAL A 22 16.74 -18.54 -12.24
CA VAL A 22 16.27 -17.70 -11.14
C VAL A 22 16.34 -16.26 -11.67
N GLY A 23 15.19 -15.60 -11.80
CA GLY A 23 15.05 -14.32 -12.48
C GLY A 23 16.19 -13.38 -12.10
N ASN A 24 16.86 -12.81 -13.09
CA ASN A 24 18.09 -12.05 -12.90
C ASN A 24 17.83 -10.87 -11.95
N MET A 25 18.16 -11.04 -10.67
CA MET A 25 18.04 -10.00 -9.65
C MET A 25 18.96 -8.84 -10.02
N ASN A 26 18.42 -7.63 -10.01
CA ASN A 26 19.18 -6.40 -10.26
C ASN A 26 20.12 -6.08 -9.07
N ASP A 27 21.00 -5.09 -9.26
CA ASP A 27 21.99 -4.71 -8.25
C ASP A 27 21.35 -4.20 -6.95
N TRP A 28 20.18 -3.56 -7.06
CA TRP A 28 19.42 -3.09 -5.90
C TRP A 28 18.90 -4.25 -5.03
N GLN A 29 18.34 -5.29 -5.65
CA GLN A 29 17.83 -6.49 -4.98
C GLN A 29 18.93 -7.34 -4.34
N ARG A 30 20.18 -7.16 -4.76
CA ARG A 30 21.35 -7.88 -4.21
C ARG A 30 21.95 -7.23 -2.97
N LYS A 31 21.55 -6.00 -2.64
CA LYS A 31 22.00 -5.30 -1.44
C LYS A 31 21.51 -6.02 -0.18
N SER A 32 22.30 -5.91 0.89
CA SER A 32 21.91 -6.42 2.21
C SER A 32 20.98 -5.43 2.93
N PRO A 33 20.27 -5.87 3.98
CA PRO A 33 19.51 -4.96 4.83
C PRO A 33 20.33 -3.79 5.39
N LEU A 34 21.60 -4.02 5.74
CA LEU A 34 22.51 -2.96 6.22
C LEU A 34 22.87 -1.97 5.11
N ASP A 35 22.98 -2.43 3.86
CA ASP A 35 23.20 -1.52 2.73
C ASP A 35 21.97 -0.64 2.48
N TRP A 36 20.75 -1.21 2.55
CA TRP A 36 19.50 -0.46 2.41
C TRP A 36 19.28 0.54 3.53
N GLU A 37 19.67 0.21 4.76
CA GLU A 37 19.59 1.12 5.91
C GLU A 37 20.34 2.44 5.64
N THR A 38 21.42 2.40 4.87
CA THR A 38 22.17 3.61 4.51
C THR A 38 21.42 4.60 3.61
N TYR A 39 20.26 4.23 3.07
CA TYR A 39 19.39 5.10 2.26
C TYR A 39 18.24 5.70 3.07
N VAL A 40 17.90 5.11 4.22
CA VAL A 40 16.76 5.54 5.04
C VAL A 40 16.96 6.98 5.52
N ASN A 41 15.88 7.76 5.55
CA ASN A 41 15.84 9.19 5.87
C ASN A 41 16.60 10.10 4.89
N LYS A 42 16.96 9.62 3.70
CA LYS A 42 17.63 10.43 2.67
C LYS A 42 16.70 10.74 1.52
N LEU A 43 16.90 11.91 0.92
CA LEU A 43 16.27 12.27 -0.34
C LEU A 43 17.02 11.54 -1.45
N VAL A 44 16.29 10.72 -2.22
CA VAL A 44 16.86 9.93 -3.30
C VAL A 44 16.14 10.21 -4.61
N LYS A 45 16.88 10.04 -5.71
CA LYS A 45 16.34 9.86 -7.04
C LYS A 45 16.39 8.38 -7.40
N VAL A 46 15.25 7.80 -7.75
CA VAL A 46 15.13 6.40 -8.18
C VAL A 46 14.78 6.37 -9.66
N VAL A 47 15.63 5.72 -10.46
CA VAL A 47 15.35 5.41 -11.86
C VAL A 47 14.81 3.99 -11.92
N ALA A 48 13.61 3.84 -12.47
CA ALA A 48 12.95 2.56 -12.66
C ALA A 48 12.88 2.17 -14.15
N VAL A 49 12.38 0.96 -14.41
CA VAL A 49 12.11 0.47 -15.78
C VAL A 49 11.28 1.46 -16.58
N GLU A 50 11.51 1.45 -17.90
CA GLU A 50 10.88 2.37 -18.86
C GLU A 50 11.24 3.85 -18.62
N LYS A 51 12.36 4.13 -17.92
CA LYS A 51 12.88 5.48 -17.63
C LYS A 51 11.94 6.32 -16.76
N HIS A 52 11.12 5.67 -15.94
CA HIS A 52 10.37 6.38 -14.91
C HIS A 52 11.33 6.85 -13.82
N GLU A 53 11.24 8.12 -13.45
CA GLU A 53 12.06 8.72 -12.40
C GLU A 53 11.15 9.13 -11.23
N TYR A 54 11.59 8.81 -10.02
CA TYR A 54 10.92 9.18 -8.78
C TYR A 54 11.90 9.90 -7.88
N GLU A 55 11.44 10.95 -7.22
CA GLU A 55 12.22 11.67 -6.22
C GLU A 55 11.43 11.70 -4.91
N GLY A 56 12.09 11.36 -3.80
CA GLY A 56 11.45 11.35 -2.49
C GLY A 56 12.35 10.88 -1.36
N TRP A 57 11.85 11.00 -0.15
CA TRP A 57 12.53 10.60 1.07
C TRP A 57 12.33 9.11 1.32
N VAL A 58 13.41 8.34 1.46
CA VAL A 58 13.30 6.91 1.76
C VAL A 58 12.80 6.73 3.18
N LEU A 59 11.60 6.19 3.32
CA LEU A 59 11.03 5.84 4.62
C LEU A 59 11.52 4.48 5.09
N THR A 60 11.49 3.49 4.19
CA THR A 60 11.96 2.13 4.46
C THR A 60 12.18 1.36 3.15
N VAL A 61 12.83 0.21 3.25
CA VAL A 61 12.96 -0.78 2.18
C VAL A 61 12.47 -2.12 2.70
N ASP A 62 11.52 -2.74 2.01
CA ASP A 62 11.07 -4.10 2.36
C ASP A 62 12.18 -5.11 2.05
N PRO A 63 12.74 -5.82 3.05
CA PRO A 63 13.85 -6.74 2.82
C PRO A 63 13.49 -7.98 1.99
N VAL A 64 12.20 -8.29 1.82
CA VAL A 64 11.75 -9.44 1.03
C VAL A 64 11.68 -9.08 -0.45
N SER A 65 11.00 -7.99 -0.79
CA SER A 65 10.79 -7.59 -2.19
C SER A 65 11.79 -6.55 -2.71
N ALA A 66 12.64 -6.00 -1.84
CA ALA A 66 13.48 -4.83 -2.07
C ALA A 66 12.67 -3.59 -2.52
N THR A 67 11.39 -3.51 -2.16
CA THR A 67 10.52 -2.37 -2.50
C THR A 67 10.96 -1.13 -1.73
N ILE A 68 11.18 -0.03 -2.45
CA ILE A 68 11.51 1.28 -1.86
C ILE A 68 10.21 2.01 -1.56
N VAL A 69 10.04 2.43 -0.30
CA VAL A 69 8.93 3.29 0.11
C VAL A 69 9.43 4.72 0.19
N LEU A 70 8.97 5.58 -0.72
CA LEU A 70 9.30 7.00 -0.75
C LEU A 70 8.17 7.84 -0.17
N ALA A 71 8.52 8.82 0.64
CA ALA A 71 7.63 9.88 1.09
C ALA A 71 7.93 11.18 0.33
N THR A 72 6.88 11.87 -0.13
CA THR A 72 6.97 13.21 -0.71
C THR A 72 6.05 14.16 0.05
N PHE A 73 6.49 15.42 0.16
CA PHE A 73 5.75 16.47 0.86
C PHE A 73 5.54 17.64 -0.11
N PRO A 74 4.49 17.62 -0.93
CA PRO A 74 4.13 18.76 -1.76
C PRO A 74 3.83 19.98 -0.88
N GLU A 75 4.08 21.19 -1.37
CA GLU A 75 3.76 22.41 -0.63
C GLU A 75 2.26 22.45 -0.28
N ASN A 76 1.95 22.49 1.02
CA ASN A 76 0.61 22.55 1.61
C ASN A 76 -0.25 21.27 1.56
N GLU A 77 0.32 20.11 1.26
CA GLU A 77 -0.40 18.84 1.27
C GLU A 77 0.09 17.89 2.38
N LYS A 78 -0.77 16.94 2.78
CA LYS A 78 -0.36 15.81 3.62
C LYS A 78 0.69 15.00 2.86
N GLY A 79 1.67 14.46 3.59
CA GLY A 79 2.71 13.61 2.98
C GLY A 79 2.10 12.46 2.18
N SER A 80 2.63 12.21 0.98
CA SER A 80 2.18 11.13 0.11
C SER A 80 3.24 10.02 0.04
N LEU A 81 2.79 8.77 -0.10
CA LEU A 81 3.68 7.61 -0.18
C LEU A 81 3.68 7.02 -1.60
N SER A 82 4.87 6.71 -2.08
CA SER A 82 5.12 6.04 -3.37
C SER A 82 5.83 4.73 -3.12
N PHE A 83 5.45 3.68 -3.84
CA PHE A 83 6.02 2.34 -3.70
C PHE A 83 6.70 1.94 -5.01
N ILE A 84 8.03 1.81 -5.00
CA ILE A 84 8.80 1.40 -6.17
C ILE A 84 9.24 -0.04 -5.97
N MET A 85 8.68 -0.94 -6.79
CA MET A 85 8.94 -2.37 -6.70
C MET A 85 10.42 -2.67 -6.93
N GLY A 86 11.03 -3.50 -6.07
CA GLY A 86 12.48 -3.75 -6.12
C GLY A 86 12.99 -4.29 -7.45
N HIS A 87 12.20 -5.12 -8.15
CA HIS A 87 12.54 -5.64 -9.49
C HIS A 87 12.53 -4.57 -10.58
N ALA A 88 11.82 -3.45 -10.36
CA ALA A 88 11.73 -2.34 -11.30
C ALA A 88 12.87 -1.32 -11.13
N VAL A 89 13.60 -1.36 -10.02
CA VAL A 89 14.70 -0.41 -9.73
C VAL A 89 15.89 -0.66 -10.65
N GLN A 90 16.39 0.39 -11.28
CA GLN A 90 17.61 0.38 -12.09
C GLN A 90 18.75 1.10 -11.37
N GLU A 91 18.48 2.27 -10.81
CA GLU A 91 19.48 3.12 -10.14
C GLU A 91 18.84 3.88 -8.98
N VAL A 92 19.64 4.10 -7.92
CA VAL A 92 19.25 4.89 -6.75
C VAL A 92 20.40 5.84 -6.40
N GLU A 93 20.15 7.13 -6.57
CA GLU A 93 21.10 8.22 -6.27
C GLU A 93 20.65 8.96 -5.00
N ILE A 94 21.57 9.20 -4.06
CA ILE A 94 21.32 10.02 -2.88
C ILE A 94 21.55 11.49 -3.26
N LEU A 95 20.49 12.29 -3.19
CA LEU A 95 20.53 13.72 -3.47
C LEU A 95 20.84 14.54 -2.22
N ARG A 96 20.28 14.15 -1.07
CA ARG A 96 20.41 14.91 0.19
C ARG A 96 20.30 14.02 1.41
N GLU A 97 21.12 14.29 2.41
CA GLU A 97 20.97 13.75 3.76
C GLU A 97 19.75 14.39 4.46
N GLY A 98 19.04 13.62 5.28
CA GLY A 98 17.92 14.12 6.09
C GLY A 98 18.39 14.90 7.30
N ASP A 99 17.79 16.06 7.52
CA ASP A 99 17.91 16.81 8.77
C ASP A 99 16.94 16.29 9.83
N SER A 100 17.08 16.77 11.07
CA SER A 100 16.20 16.42 12.19
C SER A 100 14.73 16.70 11.87
N ASP A 101 14.47 17.85 11.25
CA ASP A 101 13.13 18.32 10.94
C ASP A 101 12.43 17.40 9.93
N MET A 102 13.16 16.88 8.94
CA MET A 102 12.62 15.93 7.97
C MET A 102 12.37 14.56 8.61
N GLN A 103 13.26 14.09 9.49
CA GLN A 103 13.03 12.83 10.22
C GLN A 103 11.75 12.91 11.06
N GLU A 104 11.50 14.04 11.73
CA GLU A 104 10.23 14.27 12.43
C GLU A 104 9.03 14.26 11.47
N ARG A 105 9.14 14.89 10.29
CA ARG A 105 8.06 14.85 9.29
C ARG A 105 7.77 13.43 8.80
N LEU A 106 8.79 12.61 8.60
CA LEU A 106 8.63 11.20 8.22
C LEU A 106 7.97 10.39 9.33
N ALA A 107 8.37 10.60 10.59
CA ALA A 107 7.74 9.95 11.74
C ALA A 107 6.24 10.23 11.81
N ARG A 108 5.81 11.47 11.55
CA ARG A 108 4.39 11.87 11.51
C ARG A 108 3.56 11.19 10.44
N ILE A 109 4.15 10.65 9.37
CA ILE A 109 3.39 9.86 8.37
C ILE A 109 2.92 8.54 8.99
N LEU A 110 3.74 7.96 9.87
CA LEU A 110 3.48 6.67 10.51
C LEU A 110 2.68 6.81 11.81
N GLU A 111 2.55 8.03 12.34
CA GLU A 111 1.68 8.30 13.47
C GLU A 111 0.24 7.91 13.10
N PRO A 112 -0.44 7.11 13.95
CA PRO A 112 -1.86 6.88 13.77
C PRO A 112 -2.54 8.23 13.64
N GLN A 113 -3.26 8.46 12.55
CA GLN A 113 -4.10 9.65 12.49
C GLN A 113 -4.98 9.64 13.72
N GLU A 114 -5.05 10.77 14.43
CA GLU A 114 -5.97 10.92 15.55
C GLU A 114 -7.37 10.64 15.03
N SER A 115 -7.81 9.39 15.16
CA SER A 115 -9.22 9.06 15.12
C SER A 115 -9.84 9.96 16.17
N HIS A 116 -10.77 10.83 15.77
CA HIS A 116 -11.50 11.65 16.73
C HIS A 116 -11.88 10.77 17.91
N ALA A 117 -11.39 11.13 19.10
CA ALA A 117 -11.57 10.33 20.29
C ALA A 117 -13.04 10.45 20.71
N TYR A 118 -13.90 9.61 20.13
CA TYR A 118 -15.30 9.57 20.48
C TYR A 118 -15.44 8.97 21.88
N SER A 119 -16.18 9.67 22.73
CA SER A 119 -16.65 9.11 24.00
C SER A 119 -17.57 7.91 23.75
N PRO A 120 -17.69 6.98 24.71
CA PRO A 120 -18.65 5.87 24.61
C PRO A 120 -20.09 6.34 24.35
N GLU A 121 -20.48 7.48 24.92
CA GLU A 121 -21.78 8.11 24.76
C GLU A 121 -22.00 8.59 23.32
N GLU A 122 -21.02 9.30 22.74
CA GLU A 122 -21.08 9.76 21.35
C GLU A 122 -21.12 8.60 20.36
N LEU A 123 -20.35 7.54 20.61
CA LEU A 123 -20.40 6.33 19.78
C LEU A 123 -21.78 5.69 19.82
N GLU A 124 -22.41 5.64 20.99
CA GLU A 124 -23.76 5.09 21.15
C GLU A 124 -24.83 5.93 20.45
N GLU A 125 -24.72 7.26 20.52
CA GLU A 125 -25.60 8.18 19.79
C GLU A 125 -25.45 8.03 18.27
N ARG A 126 -24.20 8.02 17.76
CA ARG A 126 -23.91 7.82 16.33
C ARG A 126 -24.45 6.48 15.84
N ARG A 127 -24.25 5.41 16.62
CA ARG A 127 -24.76 4.07 16.31
C ARG A 127 -26.28 4.07 16.17
N LYS A 128 -26.99 4.65 17.15
CA LYS A 128 -28.46 4.73 17.15
C LYS A 128 -28.98 5.59 15.99
N ALA A 129 -28.34 6.72 15.74
CA ALA A 129 -28.70 7.61 14.64
C ALA A 129 -28.54 6.92 13.28
N LEU A 130 -27.40 6.27 13.03
CA LEU A 130 -27.14 5.53 11.80
C LEU A 130 -28.12 4.36 11.62
N LYS A 131 -28.36 3.58 12.67
CA LYS A 131 -29.33 2.47 12.63
C LYS A 131 -30.72 2.98 12.26
N SER A 132 -31.20 4.01 12.94
CA SER A 132 -32.52 4.62 12.69
C SER A 132 -32.63 5.15 11.26
N TRP A 133 -31.57 5.80 10.76
CA TRP A 133 -31.53 6.29 9.39
C TRP A 133 -31.60 5.16 8.36
N LEU A 134 -30.83 4.09 8.54
CA LEU A 134 -30.86 2.92 7.66
C LEU A 134 -32.25 2.26 7.65
N GLU A 135 -32.85 2.06 8.81
CA GLU A 135 -34.19 1.47 8.96
C GLU A 135 -35.28 2.36 8.31
N THR A 136 -35.18 3.68 8.47
CA THR A 136 -36.08 4.66 7.84
C THR A 136 -35.98 4.61 6.31
N ASN A 137 -34.79 4.31 5.77
CA ASN A 137 -34.56 4.12 4.34
C ASN A 137 -34.83 2.67 3.88
N HIS A 138 -35.54 1.87 4.69
CA HIS A 138 -35.90 0.48 4.43
C HIS A 138 -34.71 -0.45 4.18
N ILE A 139 -33.56 -0.14 4.78
CA ILE A 139 -32.38 -0.99 4.76
C ILE A 139 -32.40 -1.84 6.05
N PRO A 140 -32.44 -3.19 5.96
CA PRO A 140 -32.46 -4.05 7.13
C PRO A 140 -31.15 -3.94 7.92
N VAL A 141 -31.23 -3.71 9.23
CA VAL A 141 -30.06 -3.64 10.12
C VAL A 141 -30.29 -4.50 11.35
N SER A 142 -29.26 -5.24 11.76
CA SER A 142 -29.22 -6.01 13.01
C SER A 142 -27.96 -5.64 13.79
N GLU A 143 -27.98 -5.83 15.10
CA GLU A 143 -26.82 -5.60 15.97
C GLU A 143 -26.10 -6.93 16.22
N GLN A 144 -24.78 -6.94 16.05
CA GLN A 144 -23.92 -8.12 16.19
C GLN A 144 -22.63 -7.80 16.95
N GLY A 145 -21.89 -8.84 17.34
CA GLY A 145 -20.62 -8.73 18.08
C GLY A 145 -20.79 -8.69 19.60
N GLU A 146 -19.66 -8.77 20.33
CA GLU A 146 -19.66 -8.58 21.78
C GLU A 146 -20.19 -7.17 22.10
N GLN A 147 -21.23 -7.12 22.94
CA GLN A 147 -21.92 -5.88 23.34
C GLN A 147 -22.75 -5.19 22.24
N GLY A 148 -23.00 -5.83 21.08
CA GLY A 148 -23.90 -5.28 20.06
C GLY A 148 -23.39 -4.01 19.36
N ARG A 149 -22.06 -3.79 19.37
CA ARG A 149 -21.43 -2.59 18.83
C ARG A 149 -21.31 -2.58 17.30
N THR A 150 -21.46 -3.73 16.63
CA THR A 150 -21.35 -3.81 15.17
C THR A 150 -22.73 -3.80 14.54
N LEU A 151 -22.96 -2.89 13.59
CA LEU A 151 -24.21 -2.88 12.81
C LEU A 151 -24.03 -3.80 11.60
N ASN A 152 -24.83 -4.84 11.51
CA ASN A 152 -24.89 -5.72 10.35
C ASN A 152 -26.05 -5.29 9.44
N VAL A 153 -25.69 -4.84 8.25
CA VAL A 153 -26.57 -4.37 7.19
C VAL A 153 -26.92 -5.53 6.26
N ALA A 154 -28.20 -5.87 6.21
CA ALA A 154 -28.78 -6.89 5.33
C ALA A 154 -28.10 -8.28 5.39
N GLY A 155 -27.38 -8.62 6.46
CA GLY A 155 -26.67 -9.89 6.62
C GLY A 155 -25.32 -9.96 5.90
N VAL A 156 -24.94 -8.93 5.14
CA VAL A 156 -23.85 -9.01 4.14
C VAL A 156 -22.75 -7.97 4.32
N LEU A 157 -22.99 -6.94 5.14
CA LEU A 157 -22.02 -5.89 5.43
C LEU A 157 -22.05 -5.55 6.91
N SER A 158 -20.87 -5.37 7.51
CA SER A 158 -20.71 -4.90 8.89
C SER A 158 -20.20 -3.46 8.91
N ILE A 159 -20.69 -2.68 9.86
CA ILE A 159 -20.22 -1.32 10.15
C ILE A 159 -19.76 -1.28 11.61
N GLU A 160 -18.50 -0.93 11.82
CA GLU A 160 -17.87 -0.84 13.14
C GLU A 160 -17.74 0.63 13.60
N PRO A 161 -17.57 0.87 14.92
CA PRO A 161 -17.23 2.20 15.42
C PRO A 161 -15.99 2.79 14.71
N PRO A 162 -15.92 4.10 14.44
CA PRO A 162 -16.89 5.16 14.78
C PRO A 162 -18.06 5.35 13.80
N TYR A 163 -18.42 4.30 13.05
CA TYR A 163 -19.56 4.24 12.14
C TYR A 163 -19.47 5.19 10.93
N GLY A 164 -18.26 5.38 10.41
CA GLY A 164 -18.00 6.07 9.15
C GLY A 164 -17.99 5.12 7.94
N PRO A 165 -17.92 5.68 6.72
CA PRO A 165 -17.86 4.88 5.50
C PRO A 165 -16.59 4.02 5.43
N GLU A 166 -15.48 4.45 6.02
CA GLU A 166 -14.22 3.71 6.08
C GLU A 166 -14.30 2.51 7.03
N GLN A 167 -15.29 2.47 7.93
CA GLN A 167 -15.51 1.36 8.86
C GLN A 167 -16.56 0.35 8.37
N CYS A 168 -16.88 0.38 7.07
CA CYS A 168 -17.69 -0.64 6.42
C CYS A 168 -16.82 -1.82 5.96
N SER A 169 -17.30 -3.04 6.15
CA SER A 169 -16.64 -4.27 5.68
C SER A 169 -17.65 -5.23 5.06
N SER A 170 -17.34 -5.76 3.88
CA SER A 170 -18.15 -6.77 3.19
C SER A 170 -17.28 -7.62 2.28
N ALA A 171 -17.66 -8.88 2.08
CA ALA A 171 -17.07 -9.72 1.05
C ALA A 171 -17.49 -9.33 -0.38
N ASN A 172 -18.48 -8.43 -0.51
CA ASN A 172 -18.98 -7.94 -1.79
C ASN A 172 -18.65 -6.45 -1.98
N GLU A 173 -17.60 -6.19 -2.76
CA GLU A 173 -17.10 -4.84 -3.07
C GLU A 173 -18.15 -3.90 -3.69
N ILE A 174 -19.11 -4.44 -4.46
CA ILE A 174 -20.18 -3.65 -5.05
C ILE A 174 -21.14 -3.15 -3.96
N ILE A 175 -21.45 -4.01 -2.98
CA ILE A 175 -22.30 -3.65 -1.84
C ILE A 175 -21.56 -2.67 -0.94
N LEU A 176 -20.27 -2.93 -0.67
CA LEU A 176 -19.40 -2.05 0.12
C LEU A 176 -19.40 -0.63 -0.46
N ALA A 177 -19.08 -0.47 -1.74
CA ALA A 177 -19.03 0.84 -2.39
C ALA A 177 -20.37 1.58 -2.35
N ARG A 178 -21.49 0.86 -2.52
CA ARG A 178 -22.84 1.45 -2.46
C ARG A 178 -23.19 1.93 -1.06
N VAL A 179 -22.96 1.12 -0.04
CA VAL A 179 -23.23 1.50 1.35
C VAL A 179 -22.31 2.63 1.78
N GLN A 180 -21.02 2.59 1.42
CA GLN A 180 -20.11 3.70 1.65
C GLN A 180 -20.64 5.00 1.01
N GLY A 181 -21.12 4.95 -0.23
CA GLY A 181 -21.73 6.10 -0.89
C GLY A 181 -22.97 6.64 -0.16
N LEU A 182 -23.82 5.75 0.35
CA LEU A 182 -24.98 6.12 1.19
C LEU A 182 -24.54 6.83 2.49
N LEU A 183 -23.53 6.30 3.18
CA LEU A 183 -23.00 6.88 4.40
C LEU A 183 -22.35 8.24 4.15
N HIS A 184 -21.61 8.41 3.06
CA HIS A 184 -21.07 9.72 2.67
C HIS A 184 -22.18 10.75 2.50
N GLY A 185 -23.27 10.39 1.80
CA GLY A 185 -24.42 11.28 1.62
C GLY A 185 -25.12 11.63 2.94
N TYR A 186 -25.27 10.65 3.84
CA TYR A 186 -25.82 10.86 5.17
C TYR A 186 -24.97 11.84 6.01
N LEU A 187 -23.65 11.63 6.07
CA LEU A 187 -22.74 12.46 6.84
C LEU A 187 -22.61 13.90 6.30
N GLN A 188 -22.83 14.11 5.00
CA GLN A 188 -22.90 15.47 4.43
C GLN A 188 -24.15 16.24 4.90
N GLN A 189 -25.25 15.54 5.17
CA GLN A 189 -26.50 16.14 5.66
C GLN A 189 -26.51 16.28 7.19
N HIS A 190 -25.73 15.43 7.87
CA HIS A 190 -25.59 15.39 9.32
C HIS A 190 -24.09 15.35 9.70
N PRO A 191 -23.37 16.48 9.58
CA PRO A 191 -21.96 16.52 9.92
C PRO A 191 -21.75 16.17 11.40
N PRO A 192 -20.64 15.49 11.75
CA PRO A 192 -20.24 15.36 13.14
C PRO A 192 -20.10 16.77 13.76
N CYS A 193 -20.70 16.99 14.94
CA CYS A 193 -20.42 18.17 15.76
C CYS A 193 -18.97 18.17 16.24
#